data_AF-A0A1I7KDI5-F1
#
_entry.id   AF-A0A1I7KDI5-F1
#
_cell.length_a   1.000
_cell.length_b   1.000
_cell.length_c   1.000
_cell.angle_alpha   90.00
_cell.angle_beta   90.00
_cell.angle_gamma   90.00
#
_symmetry.space_group_name_H-M   'P 1'
#
loop_
_entity.id
_entity.type
_entity.pdbx_description
1 polymer ?
#
loop_
_entity_poly.entity_id
_entity_poly.type
_entity_poly.pdbx_seq_one_letter_code
_entity_poly.pdbx_strand_id
1 'polypeptide(L)'
;MKKLFASLFLLLCAGAACAQNALSDDAFRQRVHGFVDQWHADAARADSVYFDKMAPAGVYIGTDKSEIWTREEFRAWAKPFFDRKKAWAFTAIKRNVYFSPDKKYAWFDEQLNTQMGICQASGVIHHSADGFQIEHYQLSLAVPNPLMDKFTKAIAEFEAQPVPAK
;
A
#
# COMPACT_ATOMS: atom_id res chain seq x y z
N MET A 1 -49.19 25.74 4.06
CA MET A 1 -48.73 25.10 2.79
C MET A 1 -47.34 25.58 2.35
N LYS A 2 -47.08 26.89 2.16
CA LYS A 2 -45.75 27.40 1.73
C LYS A 2 -44.57 27.01 2.67
N LYS A 3 -44.78 27.02 4.00
CA LYS A 3 -43.77 26.56 4.98
C LYS A 3 -43.51 25.05 4.93
N LEU A 4 -44.51 24.24 4.56
CA LEU A 4 -44.37 22.79 4.41
C LEU A 4 -43.58 22.43 3.14
N PHE A 5 -43.81 23.15 2.05
CA PHE A 5 -43.05 23.02 0.80
C PHE A 5 -41.59 23.47 0.96
N ALA A 6 -41.33 24.56 1.71
CA ALA A 6 -39.96 25.01 2.01
C ALA A 6 -39.17 24.00 2.85
N SER A 7 -39.80 23.38 3.85
CA SER A 7 -39.16 22.32 4.66
C SER A 7 -38.92 21.04 3.88
N LEU A 8 -39.83 20.64 2.98
CA LEU A 8 -39.67 19.47 2.12
C LEU A 8 -38.56 19.67 1.07
N PHE A 9 -38.40 20.90 0.55
CA PHE A 9 -37.31 21.26 -0.37
C PHE A 9 -35.95 21.27 0.33
N LEU A 10 -35.87 21.72 1.58
CA LEU A 10 -34.63 21.71 2.37
C LEU A 10 -34.16 20.27 2.71
N LEU A 11 -35.10 19.37 2.99
CA LEU A 11 -34.82 17.94 3.23
C LEU A 11 -34.36 17.21 1.96
N LEU A 12 -34.90 17.54 0.78
CA LEU A 12 -34.42 16.97 -0.49
C LEU A 12 -32.99 17.42 -0.85
N CYS A 13 -32.64 18.69 -0.61
CA CYS A 13 -31.30 19.20 -0.91
C CYS A 13 -30.20 18.58 -0.02
N ALA A 14 -30.50 18.31 1.25
CA ALA A 14 -29.54 17.66 2.16
C ALA A 14 -29.24 16.20 1.77
N GLY A 15 -30.24 15.45 1.28
CA GLY A 15 -30.06 14.09 0.80
C GLY A 15 -29.19 14.00 -0.46
N ALA A 16 -29.33 14.95 -1.38
CA ALA A 16 -28.55 14.99 -2.63
C ALA A 16 -27.04 15.22 -2.39
N ALA A 17 -26.67 16.09 -1.44
CA ALA A 17 -25.27 16.39 -1.13
C ALA A 17 -24.53 15.18 -0.50
N CYS A 18 -25.19 14.46 0.42
CA CYS A 18 -24.59 13.26 1.03
C CYS A 18 -24.37 12.14 0.00
N ALA A 19 -25.32 11.93 -0.92
CA ALA A 19 -25.18 10.94 -1.98
C ALA A 19 -24.06 11.27 -2.98
N GLN A 20 -23.90 12.56 -3.34
CA GLN A 20 -22.81 13.01 -4.21
C GLN A 20 -21.42 12.78 -3.56
N ASN A 21 -21.29 13.05 -2.26
CA ASN A 21 -20.03 12.80 -1.54
C ASN A 21 -19.67 11.30 -1.50
N ALA A 22 -20.63 10.43 -1.20
CA ALA A 22 -20.40 8.98 -1.18
C ALA A 22 -19.97 8.43 -2.55
N LEU A 23 -20.61 8.87 -3.65
CA LEU A 23 -20.19 8.50 -5.00
C LEU A 23 -18.77 9.00 -5.33
N SER A 24 -18.41 10.21 -4.87
CA SER A 24 -17.06 10.76 -5.04
C SER A 24 -16.00 9.99 -4.24
N ASP A 25 -16.37 9.47 -3.08
CA ASP A 25 -15.52 8.71 -2.17
C ASP A 25 -15.26 7.29 -2.72
N ASP A 26 -16.29 6.63 -3.24
CA ASP A 26 -16.15 5.33 -3.90
C ASP A 26 -15.32 5.43 -5.19
N ALA A 27 -15.55 6.47 -6.00
CA ALA A 27 -14.74 6.71 -7.20
C ALA A 27 -13.26 6.95 -6.85
N PHE A 28 -12.98 7.73 -5.81
CA PHE A 28 -11.62 7.95 -5.33
C PHE A 28 -10.99 6.65 -4.80
N ARG A 29 -11.74 5.87 -4.03
CA ARG A 29 -11.33 4.56 -3.53
C ARG A 29 -10.92 3.61 -4.66
N GLN A 30 -11.73 3.52 -5.72
CA GLN A 30 -11.42 2.69 -6.88
C GLN A 30 -10.16 3.15 -7.62
N ARG A 31 -9.93 4.45 -7.72
CA ARG A 31 -8.69 5.01 -8.26
C ARG A 31 -7.46 4.59 -7.43
N VAL A 32 -7.57 4.58 -6.10
CA VAL A 32 -6.49 4.09 -5.21
C VAL A 32 -6.26 2.59 -5.39
N HIS A 33 -7.32 1.77 -5.46
CA HIS A 33 -7.17 0.34 -5.75
C HIS A 33 -6.44 0.09 -7.06
N GLY A 34 -6.88 0.72 -8.15
CA GLY A 34 -6.25 0.56 -9.46
C GLY A 34 -4.81 1.03 -9.49
N PHE A 35 -4.46 2.11 -8.76
CA PHE A 35 -3.08 2.55 -8.63
C PHE A 35 -2.19 1.50 -7.95
N VAL A 36 -2.61 0.95 -6.81
CA VAL A 36 -1.84 -0.06 -6.07
C VAL A 36 -1.76 -1.38 -6.84
N ASP A 37 -2.85 -1.81 -7.50
CA ASP A 37 -2.84 -3.01 -8.34
C ASP A 37 -1.89 -2.87 -9.53
N GLN A 38 -1.88 -1.71 -10.19
CA GLN A 38 -0.94 -1.46 -11.26
C GLN A 38 0.50 -1.39 -10.73
N TRP A 39 0.73 -0.81 -9.54
CA TRP A 39 2.05 -0.78 -8.91
C TRP A 39 2.57 -2.21 -8.67
N HIS A 40 1.75 -3.10 -8.11
CA HIS A 40 2.09 -4.52 -7.98
C HIS A 40 2.33 -5.22 -9.32
N ALA A 41 1.52 -4.90 -10.33
CA ALA A 41 1.68 -5.47 -11.67
C ALA A 41 2.98 -5.01 -12.35
N ASP A 42 3.43 -3.78 -12.12
CA ASP A 42 4.69 -3.26 -12.65
C ASP A 42 5.89 -3.99 -12.03
N ALA A 43 5.86 -4.25 -10.72
CA ALA A 43 6.86 -5.10 -10.07
C ALA A 43 6.89 -6.52 -10.65
N ALA A 44 5.73 -7.15 -10.82
CA ALA A 44 5.63 -8.51 -11.37
C ALA A 44 6.20 -8.62 -12.80
N ARG A 45 6.15 -7.54 -13.58
CA ARG A 45 6.73 -7.46 -14.93
C ARG A 45 8.18 -6.98 -14.94
N ALA A 46 8.76 -6.68 -13.78
CA ALA A 46 10.07 -6.04 -13.63
C ALA A 46 10.17 -4.72 -14.43
N ASP A 47 9.10 -3.93 -14.44
CA ASP A 47 9.03 -2.64 -15.12
C ASP A 47 9.56 -1.52 -14.21
N SER A 48 10.55 -0.74 -14.67
CA SER A 48 11.16 0.32 -13.86
C SER A 48 10.19 1.43 -13.46
N VAL A 49 9.08 1.59 -14.18
CA VAL A 49 7.97 2.51 -13.82
C VAL A 49 7.44 2.23 -12.41
N TYR A 50 7.61 1.00 -11.92
CA TYR A 50 7.35 0.63 -10.53
C TYR A 50 7.96 1.61 -9.51
N PHE A 51 9.21 2.01 -9.72
CA PHE A 51 9.89 2.94 -8.81
C PHE A 51 9.42 4.38 -9.02
N ASP A 52 9.04 4.77 -10.24
CA ASP A 52 8.59 6.14 -10.53
C ASP A 52 7.24 6.47 -9.88
N LYS A 53 6.48 5.44 -9.50
CA LYS A 53 5.25 5.55 -8.68
C LYS A 53 5.52 5.79 -7.19
N MET A 54 6.76 5.72 -6.76
CA MET A 54 7.16 6.16 -5.42
C MET A 54 7.58 7.62 -5.46
N ALA A 55 7.21 8.36 -4.42
CA ALA A 55 7.66 9.73 -4.23
C ALA A 55 9.21 9.78 -4.17
N PRO A 56 9.86 10.87 -4.58
CA PRO A 56 11.32 10.99 -4.50
C PRO A 56 11.89 10.76 -3.10
N ALA A 57 11.15 11.20 -2.06
CA ALA A 57 11.48 10.97 -0.65
C ALA A 57 10.77 9.73 -0.06
N GLY A 58 10.20 8.87 -0.92
CA GLY A 58 9.42 7.72 -0.50
C GLY A 58 10.27 6.65 0.17
N VAL A 59 9.66 5.96 1.14
CA VAL A 59 10.30 4.89 1.92
C VAL A 59 9.65 3.53 1.61
N TYR A 60 10.49 2.51 1.43
CA TYR A 60 10.08 1.11 1.36
C TYR A 60 10.70 0.35 2.54
N ILE A 61 9.85 -0.30 3.33
CA ILE A 61 10.24 -1.21 4.41
C ILE A 61 9.95 -2.65 3.97
N GLY A 62 11.01 -3.44 3.87
CA GLY A 62 10.94 -4.84 3.50
C GLY A 62 10.60 -5.75 4.69
N THR A 63 10.77 -7.06 4.48
CA THR A 63 10.44 -8.08 5.48
C THR A 63 11.58 -8.37 6.46
N ASP A 64 12.83 -8.10 6.06
CA ASP A 64 13.98 -8.21 6.96
C ASP A 64 14.18 -6.92 7.77
N LYS A 65 14.65 -7.06 9.02
CA LYS A 65 14.78 -5.94 9.98
C LYS A 65 15.72 -4.82 9.52
N SER A 66 16.62 -5.09 8.58
CA SER A 66 17.55 -4.10 8.02
C SER A 66 17.01 -3.40 6.77
N GLU A 67 15.86 -3.85 6.26
CA GLU A 67 15.27 -3.38 5.00
C GLU A 67 14.45 -2.11 5.23
N ILE A 68 15.13 -0.98 5.28
CA ILE A 68 14.54 0.36 5.24
C ILE A 68 15.29 1.15 4.18
N TRP A 69 14.61 1.49 3.09
CA TRP A 69 15.22 2.14 1.95
C TRP A 69 14.45 3.37 1.52
N THR A 70 15.17 4.42 1.13
CA THR A 70 14.64 5.42 0.21
C THR A 70 14.35 4.80 -1.16
N ARG A 71 13.55 5.46 -1.98
CA ARG A 71 13.25 5.02 -3.36
C ARG A 71 14.50 4.64 -4.16
N GLU A 72 15.55 5.46 -4.12
CA GLU A 72 16.75 5.23 -4.92
C GLU A 72 17.61 4.09 -4.37
N GLU A 73 17.71 3.95 -3.05
CA GLU A 73 18.36 2.79 -2.42
C GLU A 73 17.62 1.49 -2.76
N PHE A 74 16.29 1.53 -2.71
CA PHE A 74 15.46 0.38 -3.04
C PHE A 74 15.61 0.00 -4.52
N ARG A 75 15.59 0.98 -5.42
CA ARG A 75 15.84 0.79 -6.86
C ARG A 75 17.22 0.17 -7.11
N ALA A 76 18.25 0.65 -6.43
CA ALA A 76 19.61 0.10 -6.55
C ALA A 76 19.70 -1.34 -6.05
N TRP A 77 19.10 -1.64 -4.89
CA TRP A 77 19.03 -2.98 -4.33
C TRP A 77 18.22 -3.95 -5.22
N ALA A 78 17.13 -3.46 -5.81
CA ALA A 78 16.23 -4.25 -6.64
C ALA A 78 16.79 -4.53 -8.05
N LYS A 79 17.75 -3.74 -8.52
CA LYS A 79 18.34 -3.82 -9.88
C LYS A 79 18.67 -5.25 -10.34
N PRO A 80 19.43 -6.08 -9.60
CA PRO A 80 19.74 -7.45 -10.04
C PRO A 80 18.51 -8.35 -10.21
N PHE A 81 17.40 -8.09 -9.50
CA PHE A 81 16.16 -8.83 -9.64
C PHE A 81 15.38 -8.39 -10.89
N PHE A 82 15.32 -7.08 -11.12
CA PHE A 82 14.65 -6.48 -12.27
C PHE A 82 15.37 -6.81 -13.59
N ASP A 83 16.70 -6.73 -13.63
CA ASP A 83 17.51 -7.09 -14.80
C ASP A 83 17.29 -8.55 -15.23
N ARG A 84 17.06 -9.45 -14.26
CA ARG A 84 16.79 -10.88 -14.51
C ARG A 84 15.31 -11.20 -14.73
N LYS A 85 14.42 -10.20 -14.73
CA LYS A 85 12.96 -10.35 -14.81
C LYS A 85 12.40 -11.34 -13.77
N LYS A 86 13.02 -11.36 -12.59
CA LYS A 86 12.67 -12.22 -11.45
C LYS A 86 12.55 -11.38 -10.19
N ALA A 87 11.66 -10.39 -10.25
CA ALA A 87 11.26 -9.59 -9.09
C ALA A 87 10.17 -10.33 -8.29
N TRP A 88 9.37 -9.60 -7.52
CA TRP A 88 8.26 -10.12 -6.74
C TRP A 88 6.93 -9.97 -7.50
N ALA A 89 5.96 -10.78 -7.10
CA ALA A 89 4.61 -10.75 -7.67
C ALA A 89 3.62 -10.80 -6.51
N PHE A 90 2.92 -9.69 -6.31
CA PHE A 90 1.98 -9.50 -5.21
C PHE A 90 0.57 -9.40 -5.78
N THR A 91 -0.31 -10.26 -5.31
CA THR A 91 -1.73 -10.22 -5.68
C THR A 91 -2.55 -9.96 -4.44
N ALA A 92 -3.32 -8.87 -4.42
CA ALA A 92 -4.19 -8.57 -3.29
C ALA A 92 -5.31 -9.60 -3.16
N ILE A 93 -5.43 -10.16 -1.95
CA ILE A 93 -6.57 -10.98 -1.51
C ILE A 93 -7.68 -10.06 -1.01
N LYS A 94 -7.28 -9.06 -0.21
CA LYS A 94 -8.14 -7.98 0.28
C LYS A 94 -7.31 -6.71 0.43
N ARG A 95 -7.93 -5.56 0.18
CA ARG A 95 -7.35 -4.25 0.44
C ARG A 95 -8.41 -3.35 1.06
N ASN A 96 -8.09 -2.73 2.18
CA ASN A 96 -8.86 -1.63 2.75
C ASN A 96 -8.19 -0.33 2.37
N VAL A 97 -8.98 0.67 2.00
CA VAL A 97 -8.48 1.99 1.63
C VAL A 97 -9.12 3.02 2.55
N TYR A 98 -8.38 4.05 2.88
CA TYR A 98 -8.80 5.16 3.70
C TYR A 98 -8.21 6.44 3.10
N PHE A 99 -8.79 7.59 3.42
CA PHE A 99 -8.27 8.86 2.94
C PHE A 99 -8.71 10.03 3.79
N SER A 100 -7.90 11.07 3.73
CA SER A 100 -8.15 12.40 4.28
C SER A 100 -9.41 13.02 3.65
N PRO A 101 -10.15 13.89 4.36
CA PRO A 101 -11.34 14.56 3.81
C PRO A 101 -11.07 15.36 2.53
N ASP A 102 -9.86 15.94 2.41
CA ASP A 102 -9.43 16.69 1.21
C ASP A 102 -8.83 15.80 0.12
N LYS A 103 -8.76 14.49 0.34
CA LYS A 103 -8.26 13.47 -0.59
C LYS A 103 -6.82 13.72 -1.06
N LYS A 104 -6.02 14.50 -0.31
CA LYS A 104 -4.57 14.66 -0.58
C LYS A 104 -3.79 13.45 -0.13
N TYR A 105 -4.20 12.82 0.95
CA TYR A 105 -3.62 11.58 1.44
C TYR A 105 -4.62 10.45 1.42
N ALA A 106 -4.16 9.29 0.95
CA ALA A 106 -4.80 8.01 1.13
C ALA A 106 -3.85 7.05 1.85
N TRP A 107 -4.39 6.11 2.60
CA TRP A 107 -3.61 5.01 3.15
C TRP A 107 -4.39 3.72 3.00
N PHE A 108 -3.67 2.61 2.96
CA PHE A 108 -4.27 1.30 2.78
C PHE A 108 -3.58 0.26 3.64
N ASP A 109 -4.32 -0.80 3.93
CA ASP A 109 -3.78 -2.08 4.34
C ASP A 109 -4.26 -3.15 3.38
N GLU A 110 -3.42 -4.15 3.13
CA GLU A 110 -3.73 -5.26 2.26
C GLU A 110 -3.13 -6.57 2.75
N GLN A 111 -3.82 -7.65 2.42
CA GLN A 111 -3.27 -8.98 2.51
C GLN A 111 -2.94 -9.46 1.11
N LEU A 112 -1.72 -9.93 0.91
CA LEU A 112 -1.15 -10.28 -0.37
C LEU A 112 -0.88 -11.78 -0.44
N ASN A 113 -1.22 -12.39 -1.57
CA ASN A 113 -0.64 -13.66 -1.98
C ASN A 113 0.71 -13.39 -2.66
N THR A 114 1.78 -14.02 -2.17
CA THR A 114 3.16 -13.79 -2.63
C THR A 114 3.94 -15.09 -2.74
N GLN A 115 5.17 -15.03 -3.27
CA GLN A 115 6.09 -16.18 -3.27
C GLN A 115 6.52 -16.64 -1.87
N MET A 116 6.42 -15.75 -0.87
CA MET A 116 6.77 -16.04 0.54
C MET A 116 5.57 -16.60 1.34
N GLY A 117 4.43 -16.78 0.69
CA GLY A 117 3.15 -17.03 1.35
C GLY A 117 2.35 -15.74 1.55
N ILE A 118 1.52 -15.72 2.59
CA ILE A 118 0.65 -14.58 2.88
C ILE A 118 1.47 -13.47 3.55
N CYS A 119 1.46 -12.30 2.92
CA CYS A 119 2.02 -11.08 3.50
C CYS A 119 0.90 -10.13 3.91
N GLN A 120 1.18 -9.29 4.91
CA GLN A 120 0.41 -8.11 5.23
C GLN A 120 1.24 -6.90 4.80
N ALA A 121 0.61 -5.96 4.11
CA ALA A 121 1.25 -4.70 3.76
C ALA A 121 0.38 -3.51 4.12
N SER A 122 1.02 -2.37 4.30
CA SER A 122 0.36 -1.08 4.42
C SER A 122 1.13 -0.03 3.64
N GLY A 123 0.42 1.00 3.17
CA GLY A 123 1.05 2.09 2.44
C GLY A 123 0.32 3.41 2.60
N VAL A 124 1.08 4.49 2.37
CA VAL A 124 0.61 5.87 2.33
C VAL A 124 0.83 6.42 0.94
N ILE A 125 -0.21 7.03 0.39
CA ILE A 125 -0.25 7.62 -0.95
C ILE A 125 -0.52 9.12 -0.81
N HIS A 126 0.32 9.92 -1.44
CA HIS A 126 0.02 11.33 -1.70
C HIS A 126 -0.60 11.48 -3.09
N HIS A 127 -1.65 12.28 -3.16
CA HIS A 127 -2.40 12.62 -4.37
C HIS A 127 -2.23 14.10 -4.65
N SER A 128 -1.50 14.41 -5.72
CA SER A 128 -1.27 15.76 -6.20
C SER A 128 -1.85 15.95 -7.61
N ALA A 129 -1.63 17.11 -8.19
CA ALA A 129 -1.95 17.36 -9.60
C ALA A 129 -1.19 16.42 -10.56
N ASP A 130 -0.02 15.91 -10.15
CA ASP A 130 0.81 15.00 -10.94
C ASP A 130 0.38 13.52 -10.82
N GLY A 131 -0.62 13.24 -9.97
CA GLY A 131 -1.17 11.90 -9.76
C GLY A 131 -0.88 11.34 -8.38
N PHE A 132 -0.89 10.01 -8.28
CA PHE A 132 -0.63 9.29 -7.04
C PHE A 132 0.84 8.89 -6.93
N GLN A 133 1.40 9.02 -5.73
CA GLN A 133 2.72 8.51 -5.40
C GLN A 133 2.70 7.81 -4.05
N ILE A 134 3.40 6.68 -3.95
CA ILE A 134 3.67 5.99 -2.69
C ILE A 134 4.72 6.80 -1.91
N GLU A 135 4.34 7.33 -0.75
CA GLU A 135 5.28 7.99 0.16
C GLU A 135 5.88 7.03 1.18
N HIS A 136 5.12 6.00 1.56
CA HIS A 136 5.57 4.98 2.50
C HIS A 136 4.93 3.65 2.15
N TYR A 137 5.69 2.57 2.20
CA TYR A 137 5.19 1.21 2.08
C TYR A 137 5.92 0.28 3.04
N GLN A 138 5.18 -0.61 3.71
CA GLN A 138 5.74 -1.63 4.57
C GLN A 138 5.16 -2.99 4.23
N LEU A 139 6.02 -3.98 4.08
CA LEU A 139 5.68 -5.38 3.84
C LEU A 139 6.07 -6.23 5.06
N SER A 140 5.23 -7.17 5.46
CA SER A 140 5.53 -8.09 6.56
C SER A 140 4.96 -9.48 6.29
N LEU A 141 5.64 -10.52 6.78
CA LEU A 141 5.09 -11.87 6.76
C LEU A 141 3.92 -11.96 7.75
N ALA A 142 2.78 -12.49 7.32
CA ALA A 142 1.62 -12.69 8.19
C ALA A 142 1.79 -14.00 9.00
N VAL A 143 2.68 -13.99 9.99
CA VAL A 143 3.01 -15.16 10.82
C VAL A 143 1.78 -15.59 11.63
N PRO A 144 1.27 -16.83 11.47
CA PRO A 144 0.18 -17.34 12.30
C PRO A 144 0.57 -17.39 13.78
N ASN A 145 -0.28 -16.89 14.66
CA ASN A 145 -0.03 -16.87 16.11
C ASN A 145 0.43 -18.23 16.68
N PRO A 146 -0.13 -19.41 16.28
CA PRO A 146 0.35 -20.71 16.77
C PRO A 146 1.80 -21.06 16.41
N LEU A 147 2.41 -20.34 15.47
CA LEU A 147 3.80 -20.52 15.06
C LEU A 147 4.77 -19.53 15.73
N MET A 148 4.26 -18.57 16.51
CA MET A 148 5.04 -17.46 17.03
C MET A 148 6.26 -17.94 17.85
N ASP A 149 6.07 -18.84 18.81
CA ASP A 149 7.17 -19.35 19.66
C ASP A 149 8.28 -20.04 18.86
N LYS A 150 7.91 -20.78 17.81
CA LYS A 150 8.90 -21.44 16.94
C LYS A 150 9.68 -20.41 16.13
N PHE A 151 8.98 -19.40 15.63
CA PHE A 151 9.57 -18.36 14.79
C PHE A 151 10.50 -17.44 15.58
N THR A 152 10.08 -16.98 16.76
CA THR A 152 10.90 -16.13 17.64
C THR A 152 12.13 -16.86 18.15
N LYS A 153 12.01 -18.16 18.47
CA LYS A 153 13.15 -19.00 18.82
C LYS A 153 14.16 -19.10 17.67
N ALA A 154 13.70 -19.37 16.45
CA ALA A 154 14.58 -19.47 15.28
C ALA A 154 15.32 -18.15 15.00
N ILE A 155 14.64 -17.01 15.14
CA ILE A 155 15.26 -15.69 15.03
C ILE A 155 16.35 -15.52 16.09
N ALA A 156 16.05 -15.80 17.36
CA ALA A 156 17.01 -15.65 18.45
C ALA A 156 18.25 -16.54 18.25
N GLU A 157 18.08 -17.78 17.80
CA GLU A 157 19.18 -18.70 17.49
C GLU A 157 20.03 -18.21 16.31
N PHE A 158 19.43 -17.59 15.29
CA PHE A 158 20.16 -17.01 14.17
C PHE A 158 20.96 -15.77 14.59
N GLU A 159 20.36 -14.88 15.38
CA GLU A 159 20.99 -13.63 15.82
C GLU A 159 22.08 -13.82 16.88
N ALA A 160 22.04 -14.91 17.64
CA ALA A 160 23.09 -15.26 18.59
C ALA A 160 24.38 -15.76 17.92
N GLN A 161 24.34 -16.08 16.62
CA GLN A 161 25.53 -16.51 15.89
C GLN A 161 26.49 -15.33 15.71
N PRO A 162 27.82 -15.53 15.88
CA PRO A 162 28.79 -14.50 15.57
C PRO A 162 28.61 -14.08 14.11
N VAL A 163 28.54 -12.77 13.86
CA VAL A 163 28.51 -12.25 12.48
C VAL A 163 29.78 -12.78 11.79
N PRO A 164 29.67 -13.57 10.70
CA PRO A 164 30.84 -14.06 10.00
C PRO A 164 31.68 -12.85 9.58
N ALA A 165 32.98 -12.87 9.92
CA ALA A 165 33.91 -11.85 9.50
C ALA A 165 33.85 -11.74 7.96
N LYS A 166 33.50 -10.56 7.46
CA LYS A 166 33.52 -10.25 6.03
C LYS A 166 34.93 -10.34 5.46
#